data_AF-A0A1J3CTL5-F1
#
_entry.id   AF-A0A1J3CTL5-F1
#
_cell.length_a   1.000
_cell.length_b   1.000
_cell.length_c   1.000
_cell.angle_alpha   90.00
_cell.angle_beta   90.00
_cell.angle_gamma   90.00
#
_symmetry.space_group_name_H-M   'P 1'
#
loop_
_entity.id
_entity.type
_entity.pdbx_description
1 polymer ?
#
loop_
_entity_poly.entity_id
_entity_poly.type
_entity_poly.pdbx_seq_one_letter_code
_entity_poly.pdbx_strand_id
1 'polypeptide(L)'
;HKDIDKTADYICPYCLLEERKSINKTGIINDNTDLGAKDLPETILSSFIEKRLFRRLKEERLQTAKATGKSINDVSEAEDLTLRVVFSADKSSHVNKAFADLLHKENYPSEFPYRSKAILLFQKIEGVDICIFA
;
A
#
# COMPACT_ATOMS: atom_id res chain seq x y z
N HIS A 1 -22.45 -22.72 1.29
CA HIS A 1 -22.77 -21.64 0.34
C HIS A 1 -21.61 -21.55 -0.63
N LYS A 2 -21.85 -21.60 -1.94
CA LYS A 2 -20.81 -21.39 -2.95
C LYS A 2 -20.98 -19.98 -3.52
N ASP A 3 -19.87 -19.25 -3.57
CA ASP A 3 -19.78 -17.92 -4.16
C ASP A 3 -20.06 -17.96 -5.67
N ILE A 4 -20.55 -16.82 -6.18
CA ILE A 4 -21.02 -16.65 -7.56
C ILE A 4 -19.83 -16.57 -8.56
N ASP A 5 -18.62 -16.28 -8.10
CA ASP A 5 -17.39 -16.32 -8.90
C ASP A 5 -16.66 -17.66 -8.72
N LYS A 6 -16.83 -18.55 -9.71
CA LYS A 6 -16.36 -19.94 -9.75
C LYS A 6 -14.83 -20.10 -9.90
N THR A 7 -14.01 -19.35 -9.15
CA THR A 7 -12.53 -19.47 -9.22
C THR A 7 -11.90 -20.04 -7.95
N ALA A 8 -12.59 -20.02 -6.81
CA ALA A 8 -12.22 -20.77 -5.61
C ALA A 8 -13.47 -21.12 -4.80
N ASP A 9 -13.51 -22.31 -4.21
CA ASP A 9 -14.57 -22.66 -3.27
C ASP A 9 -14.34 -21.88 -1.97
N TYR A 10 -15.22 -20.92 -1.66
CA TYR A 10 -15.21 -20.26 -0.35
C TYR A 10 -15.46 -21.29 0.76
N ILE A 11 -14.50 -21.43 1.67
CA ILE A 11 -14.62 -22.23 2.89
C ILE A 11 -14.68 -21.26 4.07
N CYS A 12 -15.73 -21.34 4.87
CA CYS A 12 -15.87 -20.43 6.01
C CYS A 12 -14.79 -20.73 7.08
N PRO A 13 -14.44 -19.77 7.95
CA PRO A 13 -13.39 -19.95 8.95
C PRO A 13 -13.61 -21.15 9.88
N TYR A 14 -14.86 -21.45 10.24
CA TYR A 14 -15.18 -22.61 11.08
C TYR A 14 -14.89 -23.94 10.37
N CYS A 15 -15.33 -24.08 9.11
CA CYS A 15 -15.05 -25.27 8.31
C CYS A 15 -13.56 -25.43 8.03
N LEU A 16 -12.83 -24.33 7.77
CA LEU A 16 -11.37 -24.34 7.64
C LEU A 16 -10.67 -24.82 8.93
N LEU A 17 -11.16 -24.40 10.10
CA LEU A 17 -10.62 -24.83 11.39
C LEU A 17 -10.89 -26.31 11.66
N GLU A 18 -12.06 -26.82 11.29
CA GLU A 18 -12.40 -28.25 11.38
C GLU A 18 -11.54 -29.09 10.42
N GLU A 19 -11.33 -28.61 9.20
CA GLU A 19 -10.50 -29.26 8.19
C GLU A 19 -9.01 -29.28 8.62
N ARG A 20 -8.47 -28.18 9.17
CA ARG A 20 -7.11 -28.21 9.73
C ARG A 20 -6.96 -29.20 10.89
N LYS A 21 -7.96 -29.30 11.76
CA LYS A 21 -7.94 -30.28 12.87
C LYS A 21 -7.92 -31.73 12.37
N SER A 22 -8.55 -32.01 11.23
CA SER A 22 -8.53 -33.35 10.61
C SER A 22 -7.26 -33.60 9.78
N ILE A 23 -6.73 -32.57 9.08
CA ILE A 23 -5.50 -32.60 8.26
C ILE A 23 -4.21 -32.70 9.09
N ASN A 24 -4.21 -32.28 10.36
CA ASN A 24 -3.07 -32.50 11.28
C ASN A 24 -2.67 -33.99 11.44
N LYS A 25 -3.41 -34.94 10.86
CA LYS A 25 -3.06 -36.36 10.74
C LYS A 25 -2.35 -36.76 9.43
N THR A 26 -2.34 -35.91 8.39
CA THR A 26 -1.88 -36.25 7.03
C THR A 26 -0.93 -35.24 6.38
N GLY A 27 -0.53 -34.17 7.07
CA GLY A 27 0.75 -33.48 6.81
C GLY A 27 0.86 -32.62 5.55
N ILE A 28 -0.25 -32.11 4.99
CA ILE A 28 -0.19 -31.12 3.89
C ILE A 28 -1.06 -29.93 4.26
N ILE A 29 -0.43 -28.83 4.66
CA ILE A 29 -1.07 -27.52 4.79
C ILE A 29 -0.66 -26.74 3.53
N ASN A 30 -1.61 -26.55 2.60
CA ASN A 30 -1.45 -25.50 1.61
C ASN A 30 -1.62 -24.18 2.36
N ASP A 31 -0.49 -23.59 2.76
CA ASP A 31 -0.48 -22.20 3.20
C ASP A 31 -0.82 -21.35 1.98
N ASN A 32 -2.11 -21.01 1.86
CA ASN A 32 -2.53 -19.86 1.09
C ASN A 32 -1.82 -18.66 1.72
N THR A 33 -0.62 -18.37 1.23
CA THR A 33 0.16 -17.21 1.63
C THR A 33 -0.55 -16.02 1.03
N ASP A 34 -1.46 -15.43 1.81
CA ASP A 34 -2.05 -14.14 1.46
C ASP A 34 -0.91 -13.14 1.29
N LEU A 35 -0.63 -12.77 0.05
CA LEU A 35 0.37 -11.76 -0.30
C LEU A 35 -0.08 -10.43 0.31
N GLY A 36 0.64 -9.98 1.34
CA GLY A 36 0.36 -8.74 2.03
C GLY A 36 1.01 -7.54 1.36
N ALA A 37 0.67 -6.34 1.86
CA ALA A 37 1.27 -5.09 1.40
C ALA A 37 2.80 -5.08 1.58
N LYS A 38 3.31 -5.74 2.63
CA LYS A 38 4.76 -5.86 2.89
C LYS A 38 5.49 -6.67 1.82
N ASP A 39 4.80 -7.61 1.17
CA ASP A 39 5.33 -8.49 0.12
C ASP A 39 5.39 -7.81 -1.24
N LEU A 40 4.73 -6.66 -1.41
CA LEU A 40 4.89 -5.84 -2.60
C LEU A 40 6.35 -5.35 -2.74
N PRO A 41 6.90 -5.32 -3.97
CA PRO A 41 8.27 -4.90 -4.19
C PRO A 41 8.58 -3.52 -3.61
N GLU A 42 9.66 -3.45 -2.84
CA GLU A 42 10.18 -2.17 -2.34
C GLU A 42 11.00 -1.47 -3.43
N THR A 43 10.87 -0.15 -3.49
CA THR A 43 11.69 0.73 -4.34
C THR A 43 12.48 1.69 -3.47
N ILE A 44 13.55 2.29 -4.01
CA ILE A 44 14.32 3.32 -3.30
C ILE A 44 13.41 4.47 -2.84
N LEU A 45 12.47 4.89 -3.69
CA LEU A 45 11.52 5.97 -3.38
C LEU A 45 10.59 5.57 -2.23
N SER A 46 9.97 4.38 -2.30
CA SER A 46 9.08 3.92 -1.25
C SER A 46 9.83 3.74 0.07
N SER A 47 11.02 3.12 0.04
CA SER A 47 11.90 2.95 1.21
C SER A 47 12.22 4.28 1.89
N PHE A 48 12.56 5.29 1.09
CA PHE A 48 12.94 6.59 1.60
C PHE A 48 11.76 7.30 2.28
N ILE A 49 10.59 7.30 1.64
CA ILE A 49 9.39 7.93 2.20
C ILE A 49 8.94 7.18 3.45
N GLU A 50 8.93 5.84 3.43
CA GLU A 50 8.53 4.99 4.56
C GLU A 50 9.42 5.25 5.79
N LYS A 51 10.76 5.25 5.62
CA LYS A 51 11.71 5.57 6.70
C LYS A 51 11.48 6.96 7.26
N ARG A 52 11.20 7.94 6.39
CA ARG A 52 10.91 9.32 6.81
C ARG A 52 9.59 9.39 7.58
N LEU A 53 8.56 8.67 7.14
CA LEU A 53 7.26 8.60 7.81
C LEU A 53 7.42 8.07 9.23
N PHE A 54 8.08 6.92 9.41
CA PHE A 54 8.32 6.35 10.74
C PHE A 54 9.11 7.29 11.66
N ARG A 55 10.09 8.02 11.12
CA ARG A 55 10.80 9.04 11.89
C ARG A 55 9.87 10.15 12.36
N ARG A 56 9.01 10.66 11.47
CA ARG A 56 8.05 11.73 11.81
C ARG A 56 6.98 11.28 12.80
N LEU A 57 6.49 10.04 12.69
CA LEU A 57 5.53 9.47 13.65
C LEU A 57 6.13 9.36 15.05
N LYS A 58 7.40 8.96 15.18
CA LYS A 58 8.10 8.95 16.47
C LYS A 58 8.25 10.35 17.07
N GLU A 59 8.61 11.34 16.24
CA GLU A 59 8.71 12.74 16.65
C GLU A 59 7.35 13.31 17.10
N GLU A 60 6.28 13.03 16.36
CA GLU A 60 4.91 13.47 16.66
C GLU A 60 4.42 12.84 17.98
N ARG A 61 4.58 11.53 18.16
CA ARG A 61 4.20 10.84 19.40
C ARG A 61 4.87 11.45 20.64
N LEU A 62 6.16 11.78 20.54
CA LEU A 62 6.91 12.45 21.61
C LEU A 62 6.38 13.86 21.90
N GLN A 63 6.01 14.62 20.86
CA GLN A 63 5.44 15.95 21.02
C GLN A 63 4.05 15.89 21.65
N THR A 64 3.21 14.95 21.22
CA THR A 64 1.87 14.73 21.76
C THR A 64 1.91 14.29 23.22
N ALA A 65 2.84 13.41 23.60
CA ALA A 65 3.05 13.04 25.01
C ALA A 65 3.39 14.28 25.87
N LYS A 66 4.32 15.11 25.39
CA LYS A 66 4.72 16.36 26.09
C LYS A 66 3.56 17.36 26.20
N ALA A 67 2.81 17.56 25.12
CA ALA A 67 1.70 18.51 25.09
C ALA A 67 0.52 18.08 25.98
N THR A 68 0.29 16.78 26.12
CA THR A 68 -0.82 16.22 26.92
C THR A 68 -0.42 15.88 28.36
N GLY A 69 0.87 15.97 28.70
CA GLY A 69 1.39 15.58 30.02
C GLY A 69 1.29 14.08 30.30
N LYS A 70 1.12 13.25 29.27
CA LYS A 70 1.01 11.79 29.38
C LYS A 70 2.37 11.10 29.21
N SER A 71 2.48 9.86 29.68
CA SER A 71 3.60 9.00 29.30
C SER A 71 3.55 8.73 27.80
N ILE A 72 4.72 8.57 27.17
CA ILE A 72 4.81 8.19 25.74
C ILE A 72 4.06 6.89 25.44
N ASN A 73 4.05 5.96 26.40
CA ASN A 73 3.38 4.67 26.28
C ASN A 73 1.86 4.80 26.25
N ASP A 74 1.31 5.88 26.81
CA ASP A 74 -0.14 6.14 26.84
C ASP A 74 -0.62 6.89 25.58
N VAL A 75 0.31 7.31 24.71
CA VAL A 75 -0.01 7.92 23.41
C VAL A 75 -0.06 6.81 22.36
N SER A 76 -1.19 6.73 21.67
CA SER A 76 -1.42 5.78 20.58
C SER A 76 -0.36 5.91 19.49
N GLU A 77 0.10 4.77 18.98
CA GLU A 77 1.05 4.68 17.87
C GLU A 77 0.36 4.08 16.65
N ALA A 78 0.68 4.61 15.46
CA ALA A 78 0.29 3.98 14.22
C ALA A 78 1.27 2.83 13.91
N GLU A 79 0.85 1.61 14.18
CA GLU A 79 1.63 0.39 13.96
C GLU A 79 1.35 -0.22 12.58
N ASP A 80 2.25 -1.10 12.13
CA ASP A 80 2.14 -1.89 10.90
C ASP A 80 1.81 -1.12 9.61
N LEU A 81 2.41 0.05 9.46
CA LEU A 81 2.35 0.82 8.23
C LEU A 81 3.30 0.24 7.16
N THR A 82 2.86 0.27 5.91
CA THR A 82 3.65 -0.17 4.75
C THR A 82 3.40 0.76 3.57
N LEU A 83 4.45 1.37 3.02
CA LEU A 83 4.34 2.29 1.89
C LEU A 83 5.00 1.68 0.66
N ARG A 84 4.28 1.65 -0.47
CA ARG A 84 4.75 1.01 -1.69
C ARG A 84 4.45 1.84 -2.92
N VAL A 85 5.44 1.90 -3.82
CA VAL A 85 5.23 2.38 -5.20
C VAL A 85 4.67 1.18 -5.96
N VAL A 86 3.40 1.22 -6.33
CA VAL A 86 2.71 0.10 -7.00
C VAL A 86 2.64 0.27 -8.51
N PHE A 87 2.93 1.47 -9.02
CA PHE A 87 2.96 1.77 -10.44
C PHE A 87 4.10 2.73 -10.76
N SER A 88 4.76 2.50 -11.89
CA SER A 88 5.77 3.40 -12.44
C SER A 88 5.90 3.21 -13.94
N ALA A 89 5.44 4.17 -14.73
CA ALA A 89 5.53 4.12 -16.20
C ALA A 89 5.93 5.46 -16.79
N ASP A 90 6.70 5.43 -17.87
CA ASP A 90 6.96 6.60 -18.70
C ASP A 90 5.73 6.92 -19.54
N LYS A 91 5.38 8.20 -19.61
CA LYS A 91 4.22 8.77 -20.31
C LYS A 91 4.65 10.05 -21.03
N SER A 92 3.82 10.52 -21.95
CA SER A 92 3.98 11.81 -22.61
C SER A 92 2.69 12.61 -22.49
N SER A 93 2.82 13.92 -22.27
CA SER A 93 1.70 14.86 -22.35
C SER A 93 1.82 15.65 -23.64
N HIS A 94 0.81 15.52 -24.51
CA HIS A 94 0.78 16.23 -25.79
C HIS A 94 0.13 17.59 -25.64
N VAL A 95 0.73 18.59 -26.28
CA VAL A 95 0.15 19.93 -26.34
C VAL A 95 -1.08 19.89 -27.22
N ASN A 96 -2.21 20.39 -26.70
CA ASN A 96 -3.42 20.44 -27.51
C ASN A 96 -3.23 21.41 -28.69
N LYS A 97 -4.05 21.23 -29.72
CA LYS A 97 -3.91 21.99 -30.97
C LYS A 97 -3.99 23.51 -30.75
N ALA A 98 -4.90 23.98 -29.88
CA ALA A 98 -5.07 25.41 -29.64
C ALA A 98 -3.81 26.08 -29.06
N PHE A 99 -3.13 25.42 -28.11
CA PHE A 99 -1.86 25.91 -27.58
C PHE A 99 -0.71 25.76 -28.57
N ALA A 100 -0.69 24.66 -29.34
CA ALA A 100 0.33 24.46 -30.37
C ALA A 100 0.27 25.56 -31.45
N ASP A 101 -0.94 25.93 -31.90
CA ASP A 101 -1.16 26.98 -32.90
C ASP A 101 -0.76 28.36 -32.36
N LEU A 102 -1.05 28.64 -31.07
CA LEU A 102 -0.68 29.89 -30.40
C LEU A 102 0.85 30.04 -30.24
N LEU A 103 1.52 28.95 -29.87
CA LEU A 103 2.95 28.94 -29.50
C LEU A 103 3.86 28.47 -30.63
N HIS A 104 3.33 28.22 -31.83
CA HIS A 104 4.07 27.72 -32.99
C HIS A 104 5.34 28.55 -33.28
N LYS A 105 5.30 29.87 -33.08
CA LYS A 105 6.44 30.76 -33.37
C LYS A 105 7.57 30.70 -32.34
N GLU A 106 7.35 30.04 -31.20
CA GLU A 106 8.28 30.01 -30.06
C GLU A 106 9.11 28.72 -29.96
N ASN A 107 9.11 27.85 -30.99
CA ASN A 107 9.72 26.52 -30.93
C ASN A 107 9.26 25.70 -29.71
N TYR A 108 7.99 25.85 -29.33
CA TYR A 108 7.43 25.17 -28.17
C TYR A 108 7.30 23.65 -28.43
N PRO A 109 7.73 22.78 -27.49
CA PRO A 109 7.66 21.32 -27.68
C PRO A 109 6.22 20.83 -27.90
N SER A 110 6.03 19.89 -28.82
CA SER A 110 4.73 19.25 -29.05
C SER A 110 4.34 18.22 -27.98
N GLU A 111 5.32 17.76 -27.21
CA GLU A 111 5.14 16.79 -26.14
C GLU A 111 6.12 16.99 -24.99
N PHE A 112 5.68 16.58 -23.81
CA PHE A 112 6.47 16.60 -22.58
C PHE A 112 6.50 15.19 -21.98
N PRO A 113 7.63 14.47 -22.09
CA PRO A 113 7.77 13.16 -21.46
C PRO A 113 7.89 13.30 -19.94
N TYR A 114 7.26 12.39 -19.21
CA TYR A 114 7.29 12.33 -17.75
C TYR A 114 7.14 10.89 -17.25
N ARG A 115 7.51 10.64 -16.00
CA ARG A 115 7.28 9.34 -15.35
C ARG A 115 6.13 9.43 -14.35
N SER A 116 5.06 8.70 -14.61
CA SER A 116 3.89 8.58 -13.74
C SER A 116 4.12 7.49 -12.71
N LYS A 117 3.91 7.79 -11.43
CA LYS A 117 4.02 6.83 -10.33
C LYS A 117 2.75 6.83 -9.48
N ALA A 118 2.38 5.68 -8.90
CA ALA A 118 1.35 5.59 -7.87
C ALA A 118 1.97 5.03 -6.59
N ILE A 119 1.69 5.68 -5.46
CA ILE A 119 2.25 5.37 -4.14
C ILE A 119 1.08 5.12 -3.20
N LEU A 120 1.04 3.95 -2.59
CA LEU A 120 -0.01 3.59 -1.63
C LEU A 120 0.59 3.43 -0.24
N LEU A 121 -0.18 3.83 0.77
CA LEU A 121 0.10 3.53 2.18
C LEU A 121 -0.94 2.56 2.70
N PHE A 122 -0.47 1.47 3.27
CA PHE A 122 -1.27 0.45 3.90
C PHE A 122 -1.04 0.45 5.41
N GLN A 123 -2.06 0.07 6.17
CA GLN A 123 -1.96 -0.26 7.58
C GLN A 123 -2.53 -1.66 7.79
N LYS A 124 -1.77 -2.54 8.47
CA LYS A 124 -2.29 -3.84 8.86
C LYS A 124 -3.15 -3.70 10.11
N ILE A 125 -4.46 -3.96 9.97
CA ILE A 125 -5.42 -3.92 11.08
C ILE A 125 -6.04 -5.31 11.20
N GLU A 126 -5.92 -5.93 12.39
CA GLU A 126 -6.46 -7.27 12.68
C GLU A 126 -6.03 -8.35 11.66
N GLY A 127 -4.80 -8.24 11.15
CA GLY A 127 -4.25 -9.19 10.18
C GLY A 127 -4.54 -8.85 8.71
N VAL A 128 -5.34 -7.83 8.42
CA VAL A 128 -5.73 -7.41 7.07
C VAL A 128 -5.03 -6.11 6.69
N ASP A 129 -4.43 -6.04 5.51
CA ASP A 129 -3.85 -4.81 4.98
C ASP A 129 -4.95 -3.89 4.43
N ILE A 130 -5.07 -2.68 5.00
CA ILE A 130 -6.02 -1.65 4.58
C ILE A 130 -5.26 -0.51 3.91
N CYS A 131 -5.61 -0.17 2.66
CA CYS A 131 -5.08 1.02 2.00
C CYS A 131 -5.70 2.28 2.60
N ILE A 132 -4.89 3.14 3.21
CA ILE A 132 -5.33 4.35 3.93
C ILE A 132 -4.93 5.66 3.23
N PHE A 133 -4.06 5.60 2.22
CA PHE A 133 -3.65 6.77 1.41
C PHE A 133 -3.18 6.35 0.01
N ALA A 134 -3.45 7.18 -1.01
CA ALA A 134 -3.10 6.98 -2.42
C ALA A 134 -2.73 8.29 -3.13
#